data_AF-A0A9X2NZ85-F1
#
_entry.id   AF-A0A9X2NZ85-F1
#
_cell.length_a   1.000
_cell.length_b   1.000
_cell.length_c   1.000
_cell.angle_alpha   90.00
_cell.angle_beta   90.00
_cell.angle_gamma   90.00
#
_symmetry.space_group_name_H-M   'P 1'
#
loop_
_entity.id
_entity.type
_entity.pdbx_description
1 polymer ?
#
loop_
_entity_poly.entity_id
_entity_poly.type
_entity_poly.pdbx_seq_one_letter_code
_entity_poly.pdbx_strand_id
1 'polypeptide(L)'
;MIKEYFHIAHLISRHLSGEVTPEENRFLDKWRKESKSHEQLFQKICSDEHYAQHEIRKMEFDSQAGWRGVEVRIKRVELRRRHLKLLRYVALFIAPVLILVFALQDISVPHVMDDNQFLLYLF
;
A
#
# COMPACT_ATOMS: atom_id res chain seq x y z
N MET A 1 -27.03 44.07 0.17
CA MET A 1 -25.58 43.84 0.31
C MET A 1 -25.20 42.37 0.47
N ILE A 2 -25.37 41.70 1.61
CA ILE A 2 -24.84 40.32 1.80
C ILE A 2 -25.38 39.31 0.77
N LYS A 3 -26.67 39.43 0.40
CA LYS A 3 -27.30 38.56 -0.61
C LYS A 3 -26.70 38.70 -2.02
N GLU A 4 -26.22 39.89 -2.39
CA GLU A 4 -25.62 40.13 -3.70
C GLU A 4 -24.21 39.54 -3.78
N TYR A 5 -23.41 39.68 -2.71
CA TYR A 5 -22.09 39.05 -2.63
C TYR A 5 -22.18 37.52 -2.67
N PHE A 6 -23.18 36.93 -2.01
CA PHE A 6 -23.42 35.49 -2.07
C PHE A 6 -23.83 35.03 -3.48
N HIS A 7 -24.65 35.82 -4.17
CA HIS A 7 -25.05 35.53 -5.55
C HIS A 7 -23.86 35.56 -6.52
N ILE A 8 -22.97 36.54 -6.39
CA ILE A 8 -21.75 36.64 -7.20
C ILE A 8 -20.80 35.48 -6.90
N ALA A 9 -20.58 35.14 -5.62
CA ALA A 9 -19.74 34.00 -5.24
C ALA A 9 -20.27 32.68 -5.82
N HIS A 10 -21.59 32.48 -5.79
CA HIS A 10 -22.24 31.32 -6.41
C HIS A 10 -22.05 31.29 -7.95
N LEU A 11 -22.15 32.44 -8.60
CA LEU A 11 -21.89 32.57 -10.05
C LEU A 11 -20.44 32.24 -10.41
N ILE A 12 -19.47 32.68 -9.60
CA ILE A 12 -18.04 32.37 -9.79
C ILE A 12 -17.77 30.88 -9.58
N SER A 13 -18.39 30.25 -8.58
CA SER A 13 -18.26 28.80 -8.35
C SER A 13 -18.84 27.98 -9.51
N ARG A 14 -20.01 28.37 -10.06
CA ARG A 14 -20.52 27.81 -11.32
C ARG A 14 -19.57 28.06 -12.48
N HIS A 15 -18.93 29.24 -12.53
CA HIS A 15 -17.93 29.57 -13.55
C HIS A 15 -16.78 28.56 -13.59
N LEU A 16 -16.24 28.24 -12.42
CA LEU A 16 -15.12 27.33 -12.23
C LEU A 16 -15.49 25.85 -12.45
N SER A 17 -16.77 25.50 -12.27
CA SER A 17 -17.27 24.13 -12.39
C SER A 17 -17.51 23.70 -13.85
N GLY A 18 -17.35 24.61 -14.83
CA GLY A 18 -17.46 24.31 -16.26
C GLY A 18 -18.88 24.27 -16.82
N GLU A 19 -19.91 24.50 -15.99
CA GLU A 19 -21.32 24.56 -16.39
C GLU A 19 -21.80 26.01 -16.53
N VAL A 20 -21.14 26.77 -17.41
CA VAL A 20 -21.35 28.21 -17.53
C VAL A 20 -22.18 28.53 -18.75
N THR A 21 -23.34 29.14 -18.53
CA THR A 21 -24.09 29.70 -19.65
C THR A 21 -23.40 30.97 -20.15
N PRO A 22 -23.42 31.25 -21.47
CA PRO A 22 -22.75 32.41 -22.05
C PRO A 22 -23.29 33.76 -21.51
N GLU A 23 -24.51 33.78 -20.96
CA GLU A 23 -25.12 34.95 -20.32
C GLU A 23 -24.50 35.26 -18.95
N GLU A 24 -24.27 34.24 -18.11
CA GLU A 24 -23.62 34.37 -16.81
C GLU A 24 -22.18 34.88 -16.95
N ASN A 25 -21.48 34.42 -17.99
CA ASN A 25 -20.11 34.87 -18.27
C ASN A 25 -20.06 36.36 -18.66
N ARG A 26 -21.03 36.83 -19.45
CA ARG A 26 -21.17 38.25 -19.81
C ARG A 26 -21.45 39.13 -18.59
N PHE A 27 -22.28 38.65 -17.67
CA PHE A 27 -22.57 39.36 -16.42
C PHE A 27 -21.31 39.44 -15.53
N LEU A 28 -20.59 38.33 -15.38
CA LEU A 28 -19.31 38.28 -14.66
C LEU A 28 -18.28 39.24 -15.26
N ASP A 29 -18.12 39.25 -16.58
CA ASP A 29 -17.18 40.15 -17.25
C ASP A 29 -17.53 41.64 -17.04
N LYS A 30 -18.82 41.96 -17.00
CA LYS A 30 -19.27 43.33 -16.70
C LYS A 30 -18.94 43.69 -15.25
N TRP A 31 -19.26 42.82 -14.31
CA TRP A 31 -18.99 43.02 -12.88
C TRP A 31 -17.48 43.12 -12.57
N ARG A 32 -16.65 42.33 -13.26
CA ARG A 32 -15.18 42.40 -13.19
C ARG A 32 -14.64 43.74 -13.69
N LYS A 33 -15.20 44.28 -14.77
CA LYS A 33 -14.78 45.56 -15.36
C LYS A 33 -15.25 46.79 -14.58
N GLU A 34 -16.29 46.66 -13.75
CA GLU A 34 -16.81 47.76 -12.93
C GLU A 34 -15.84 48.21 -11.83
N SER A 35 -15.01 47.31 -11.29
CA SER A 35 -14.04 47.68 -10.27
C SER A 35 -12.82 46.75 -10.23
N LYS A 36 -11.64 47.34 -9.99
CA LYS A 36 -10.40 46.57 -9.73
C LYS A 36 -10.52 45.65 -8.51
N SER A 37 -11.33 46.00 -7.51
CA SER A 37 -11.55 45.15 -6.34
C SER A 37 -12.32 43.87 -6.68
N HIS A 38 -13.22 43.92 -7.66
CA HIS A 38 -14.00 42.77 -8.12
C HIS A 38 -13.13 41.78 -8.90
N GLU A 39 -12.23 42.29 -9.75
CA GLU A 39 -11.24 41.48 -10.45
C GLU A 39 -10.30 40.76 -9.47
N GLN A 40 -9.83 41.45 -8.43
CA GLN A 40 -8.97 40.84 -7.40
C GLN A 40 -9.68 39.73 -6.63
N LEU A 41 -10.96 39.92 -6.29
CA LEU A 41 -11.76 38.90 -5.62
C LEU A 41 -11.95 37.68 -6.52
N PHE A 42 -12.25 37.89 -7.81
CA PHE A 42 -12.39 36.83 -8.79
C PHE A 42 -11.10 36.00 -8.91
N GLN A 43 -9.96 36.66 -9.09
CA GLN A 43 -8.66 35.98 -9.20
C GLN A 43 -8.32 35.18 -7.94
N LYS A 44 -8.61 35.71 -6.75
CA LYS A 44 -8.36 35.02 -5.48
C LYS A 44 -9.18 33.75 -5.35
N ILE A 45 -10.47 33.79 -5.71
CA ILE A 45 -11.35 32.62 -5.68
C ILE A 45 -10.90 31.57 -6.71
N CYS A 46 -10.53 32.00 -7.91
CA CYS A 46 -9.98 31.11 -8.94
C CYS A 46 -8.66 30.47 -8.50
N SER A 47 -7.74 31.22 -7.85
CA SER A 47 -6.48 30.65 -7.37
C SER A 47 -6.67 29.64 -6.24
N ASP A 48 -7.61 29.90 -5.33
CA ASP A 48 -7.91 29.00 -4.21
C ASP A 48 -8.53 27.68 -4.72
N GLU A 49 -9.43 27.74 -5.70
CA GLU A 49 -10.01 26.54 -6.32
C GLU A 49 -8.97 25.73 -7.12
N HIS A 50 -8.09 26.42 -7.87
CA HIS A 50 -6.97 25.77 -8.55
C HIS A 50 -6.01 25.07 -7.58
N TYR A 51 -5.80 25.65 -6.40
CA TYR A 51 -5.01 25.06 -5.31
C TYR A 51 -5.73 23.84 -4.71
N ALA A 52 -7.03 23.95 -4.40
CA ALA A 52 -7.84 22.85 -3.90
C ALA A 52 -7.86 21.65 -4.86
N GLN A 53 -8.01 21.87 -6.17
CA GLN A 53 -7.91 20.81 -7.18
C GLN A 53 -6.50 20.20 -7.28
N HIS A 54 -5.45 20.98 -7.00
CA HIS A 54 -4.08 20.47 -6.94
C HIS A 54 -3.83 19.61 -5.69
N GLU A 55 -4.42 19.99 -4.55
CA GLU A 55 -4.33 19.23 -3.30
C GLU A 55 -5.11 17.92 -3.36
N ILE A 56 -6.32 17.91 -3.96
CA ILE A 56 -7.11 16.69 -4.15
C ILE A 56 -6.33 15.68 -5.03
N ARG A 57 -5.67 16.15 -6.10
CA ARG A 57 -4.79 15.30 -6.94
C ARG A 57 -3.56 14.75 -6.19
N LYS A 58 -3.07 15.45 -5.16
CA LYS A 58 -1.95 14.96 -4.32
C LYS A 58 -2.42 13.96 -3.26
N MET A 59 -3.61 14.15 -2.68
CA MET A 59 -4.15 13.24 -1.66
C MET A 59 -4.56 11.87 -2.24
N GLU A 60 -5.04 11.81 -3.47
CA GLU A 60 -5.38 10.54 -4.13
C GLU A 60 -4.13 9.73 -4.54
N PHE A 61 -2.96 10.37 -4.63
CA PHE A 61 -1.70 9.75 -5.04
C PHE A 61 -0.94 9.07 -3.88
N ASP A 62 -1.18 9.44 -2.62
CA ASP A 62 -0.40 8.90 -1.48
C ASP A 62 -1.01 7.63 -0.85
N SER A 63 -2.27 7.30 -1.16
CA SER A 63 -2.85 6.02 -0.72
C SER A 63 -2.05 4.83 -1.30
N GLN A 64 -1.73 4.83 -2.60
CA GLN A 64 -0.96 3.73 -3.21
C GLN A 64 0.48 3.60 -2.68
N ALA A 65 1.09 4.68 -2.18
CA ALA A 65 2.41 4.62 -1.57
C ALA A 65 2.37 3.97 -0.17
N GLY A 66 1.34 4.26 0.62
CA GLY A 66 1.07 3.60 1.90
C GLY A 66 0.74 2.10 1.78
N TRP A 67 -0.03 1.72 0.74
CA TRP A 67 -0.43 0.33 0.49
C TRP A 67 0.74 -0.60 0.11
N ARG A 68 1.81 -0.07 -0.50
CA ARG A 68 3.01 -0.86 -0.84
C ARG A 68 3.67 -1.48 0.40
N GLY A 69 3.69 -0.77 1.53
CA GLY A 69 4.23 -1.30 2.79
C GLY A 69 3.36 -2.41 3.40
N VAL A 70 2.04 -2.30 3.26
CA VAL A 70 1.06 -3.26 3.78
C VAL A 70 1.05 -4.54 2.93
N GLU A 71 1.10 -4.41 1.60
CA GLU A 71 1.08 -5.55 0.68
C GLU A 71 2.32 -6.46 0.85
N VAL A 72 3.51 -5.87 1.06
CA VAL A 72 4.75 -6.61 1.32
C VAL A 72 4.69 -7.37 2.65
N ARG A 73 4.08 -6.78 3.69
CA ARG A 73 3.93 -7.46 4.99
C ARG A 73 2.91 -8.60 4.92
N ILE A 74 1.78 -8.41 4.23
CA ILE A 74 0.75 -9.44 4.06
C ILE A 74 1.29 -10.61 3.23
N LYS A 75 1.93 -10.35 2.09
CA LYS A 75 2.53 -11.40 1.24
C LYS A 75 3.60 -12.21 1.97
N ARG A 76 4.41 -11.60 2.83
CA ARG A 76 5.45 -12.29 3.62
C ARG A 76 4.86 -13.29 4.63
N VAL A 77 3.76 -12.92 5.29
CA VAL A 77 3.08 -13.81 6.26
C VAL A 77 2.40 -14.98 5.56
N GLU A 78 1.76 -14.71 4.43
CA GLU A 78 1.13 -15.72 3.56
C GLU A 78 2.15 -16.76 3.06
N LEU A 79 3.30 -16.30 2.54
CA LEU A 79 4.37 -17.17 2.05
C LEU A 79 4.92 -18.05 3.18
N ARG A 80 5.22 -17.46 4.35
CA ARG A 80 5.79 -18.20 5.48
C ARG A 80 4.87 -19.33 5.94
N ARG A 81 3.55 -19.12 5.96
CA ARG A 81 2.58 -20.19 6.25
C ARG A 81 2.60 -21.30 5.20
N ARG A 82 2.68 -20.96 3.91
CA ARG A 82 2.74 -21.95 2.82
C ARG A 82 4.03 -22.78 2.88
N HIS A 83 5.17 -22.12 3.08
CA HIS A 83 6.46 -22.79 3.22
C HIS A 83 6.52 -23.72 4.44
N LEU A 84 5.98 -23.30 5.60
CA LEU A 84 5.92 -24.18 6.78
C LEU A 84 5.01 -25.41 6.57
N LYS A 85 3.91 -25.26 5.84
CA LYS A 85 3.07 -26.41 5.47
C LYS A 85 3.81 -27.39 4.56
N LEU A 86 4.52 -26.89 3.55
CA LEU A 86 5.32 -27.74 2.64
C LEU A 86 6.47 -28.42 3.37
N LEU A 87 7.20 -27.72 4.24
CA LEU A 87 8.25 -28.29 5.08
C LEU A 87 7.72 -29.43 5.97
N ARG A 88 6.50 -29.28 6.52
CA ARG A 88 5.88 -30.35 7.32
C ARG A 88 5.59 -31.61 6.50
N TYR A 89 5.15 -31.46 5.25
CA TYR A 89 4.96 -32.59 4.34
C TYR A 89 6.27 -33.24 3.94
N VAL A 90 7.29 -32.43 3.60
CA VAL A 90 8.62 -32.93 3.24
C VAL A 90 9.27 -33.67 4.40
N ALA A 91 9.15 -33.15 5.64
CA ALA A 91 9.66 -33.82 6.84
C ALA A 91 9.01 -35.20 7.07
N LEU A 92 7.73 -35.36 6.72
CA LEU A 92 7.01 -36.65 6.82
C LEU A 92 7.60 -37.72 5.89
N PHE A 93 8.17 -37.31 4.75
CA PHE A 93 8.87 -38.22 3.83
C PHE A 93 10.34 -38.41 4.19
N ILE A 94 11.02 -37.34 4.62
CA ILE A 94 12.44 -37.40 4.97
C ILE A 94 12.67 -38.25 6.21
N ALA A 95 11.83 -38.14 7.25
CA ALA A 95 12.00 -38.91 8.49
C ALA A 95 12.05 -40.44 8.27
N PRO A 96 11.09 -41.08 7.59
CA PRO A 96 11.14 -42.53 7.36
C PRO A 96 12.26 -42.92 6.40
N VAL A 97 12.61 -42.09 5.42
CA VAL A 97 13.73 -42.36 4.50
C VAL A 97 15.06 -42.33 5.26
N LEU A 98 15.27 -41.36 6.14
CA LEU A 98 16.47 -41.29 6.98
C LEU A 98 16.56 -42.49 7.94
N ILE A 99 15.44 -42.87 8.57
CA ILE A 99 15.39 -44.06 9.43
C ILE A 99 15.74 -45.32 8.62
N LEU A 100 15.21 -45.46 7.41
CA LEU A 100 15.49 -46.61 6.55
C LEU A 100 16.96 -46.63 6.11
N VAL A 101 17.52 -45.49 5.70
CA VAL A 101 18.93 -45.38 5.32
C VAL A 101 19.84 -45.71 6.49
N PHE A 102 19.53 -45.19 7.68
CA PHE A 102 20.31 -45.45 8.89
C PHE A 102 20.21 -46.93 9.29
N ALA A 103 19.02 -47.52 9.27
CA ALA A 103 18.82 -48.94 9.53
C ALA A 103 19.57 -49.82 8.52
N LEU A 104 19.59 -49.45 7.23
CA LEU A 104 20.35 -50.19 6.22
C LEU A 104 21.87 -50.03 6.41
N GLN A 105 22.35 -48.86 6.84
CA GLN A 105 23.75 -48.66 7.21
C GLN A 105 24.14 -49.48 8.46
N ASP A 106 23.32 -49.48 9.51
CA ASP A 106 23.52 -50.29 10.72
C ASP A 106 23.50 -51.80 10.40
N ILE A 107 22.64 -52.25 9.49
CA ILE A 107 22.61 -53.65 9.05
C ILE A 107 23.84 -54.01 8.20
N SER A 108 24.41 -53.05 7.47
CA SER A 108 25.61 -53.26 6.63
C SER A 108 26.92 -53.25 7.42
N VAL A 109 26.90 -52.76 8.66
CA VAL A 109 28.04 -52.80 9.58
C VAL A 109 27.76 -53.91 10.60
N PRO A 110 28.20 -55.17 10.36
CA PRO A 110 28.10 -56.17 11.41
C PRO A 110 28.91 -55.66 12.61
N HIS A 111 28.20 -55.47 13.72
CA HIS A 111 28.76 -55.14 15.02
C HIS A 111 29.71 -56.28 15.45
N VAL A 112 30.97 -56.19 15.02
CA VAL A 112 32.06 -56.94 15.62
C VAL A 112 32.21 -56.37 17.03
N MET A 113 31.73 -57.15 18.00
CA MET A 113 31.96 -56.93 19.43
C MET A 113 33.45 -56.82 19.70
N ASP A 114 33.91 -55.63 20.07
CA ASP A 114 35.20 -55.47 20.74
C ASP A 114 34.99 -55.59 22.27
N ASP A 115 34.86 -56.83 22.74
CA ASP A 115 34.92 -57.21 24.16
C ASP A 115 36.25 -56.80 24.83
N ASN A 116 37.23 -56.32 24.06
CA ASN A 116 38.55 -55.90 24.54
C ASN A 116 38.60 -54.49 25.14
N GLN A 117 37.54 -53.67 25.05
CA GLN A 117 37.54 -52.34 25.69
C GLN A 117 37.22 -52.39 27.20
N PHE A 118 36.57 -53.44 27.69
CA PHE A 118 36.20 -53.55 29.10
C PHE A 118 37.36 -53.98 30.03
N LEU A 119 38.45 -54.54 29.49
CA LEU A 119 39.60 -54.99 30.29
C LEU A 119 40.66 -53.90 30.55
N LEU A 120 40.61 -52.76 29.85
CA LEU A 120 41.59 -51.67 30.01
C LEU A 120 41.22 -50.65 31.10
N TYR A 121 40.03 -50.75 31.69
CA TYR A 121 39.57 -49.87 32.78
C TYR A 121 39.61 -50.53 34.18
N LEU A 122 40.09 -51.77 34.26
CA LEU A 122 40.14 -52.58 35.49
C LEU A 122 41.56 -52.94 35.95
N PHE A 123 42.57 -52.20 35.49
CA PHE A 123 43.94 -52.24 36.01
C PHE A 123 44.47 -50.85 36.30
#